data_AF-A0A1H3Y345-F1
#
_entry.id   AF-A0A1H3Y345-F1
#
_cell.length_a   1.000
_cell.length_b   1.000
_cell.length_c   1.000
_cell.angle_alpha   90.00
_cell.angle_beta   90.00
_cell.angle_gamma   90.00
#
_symmetry.space_group_name_H-M   'P 1'
#
loop_
_entity.id
_entity.type
_entity.pdbx_description
1 polymer ?
#
loop_
_entity_poly.entity_id
_entity_poly.type
_entity_poly.pdbx_seq_one_letter_code
_entity_poly.pdbx_strand_id
1 'polypeptide(L)'
;MSRFQSIKLPKFIKNKFFIAFAAFTIWICFLDKTNLMYQYQFWSEESKLESQKKFFIKEIQQTKEEQQELLSSPEKQEKFAREKYYMKKDDEDLFIITPAPPANP
;
A
#
# COMPACT_ATOMS: atom_id res chain seq x y z
N MET A 1 -39.32 -50.10 6.79
CA MET A 1 -39.15 -49.40 8.07
C MET A 1 -38.37 -48.11 7.84
N SER A 2 -39.01 -46.95 7.89
CA SER A 2 -38.31 -45.70 8.20
C SER A 2 -39.29 -44.79 8.92
N ARG A 3 -39.11 -44.70 10.23
CA ARG A 3 -39.83 -43.78 11.10
C ARG A 3 -39.10 -42.45 11.02
N PHE A 4 -39.45 -41.62 10.04
CA PHE A 4 -39.09 -40.21 10.10
C PHE A 4 -39.76 -39.65 11.35
N GLN A 5 -38.97 -39.53 12.41
CA GLN A 5 -39.45 -38.96 13.66
C GLN A 5 -39.90 -37.54 13.40
N SER A 6 -41.14 -37.27 13.82
CA SER A 6 -41.81 -35.98 13.64
C SER A 6 -41.05 -34.90 14.40
N ILE A 7 -40.32 -34.05 13.67
CA ILE A 7 -39.86 -32.77 14.19
C ILE A 7 -41.11 -32.02 14.64
N LYS A 8 -41.26 -31.80 15.95
CA LYS A 8 -42.35 -30.98 16.50
C LYS A 8 -42.09 -29.53 16.09
N LEU A 9 -42.52 -29.18 14.89
CA LEU A 9 -42.34 -27.86 14.30
C LEU A 9 -43.22 -26.85 15.07
N PRO A 10 -42.63 -25.84 15.73
CA PRO A 10 -43.38 -24.79 16.43
C PRO A 10 -44.40 -24.13 15.48
N LYS A 11 -45.60 -23.79 15.98
CA LYS A 11 -46.72 -23.25 15.15
C LYS A 11 -46.31 -22.02 14.31
N PHE A 12 -45.34 -21.24 14.78
CA PHE A 12 -44.80 -20.06 14.12
C PHE A 12 -44.14 -20.38 12.75
N ILE A 13 -43.54 -21.57 12.61
CA ILE A 13 -42.87 -22.02 11.38
C ILE A 13 -43.88 -22.45 10.30
N LYS A 14 -45.15 -22.67 10.64
CA LYS A 14 -46.21 -22.95 9.64
C LYS A 14 -46.73 -21.70 8.94
N ASN A 15 -46.35 -20.51 9.40
CA ASN A 15 -46.75 -19.26 8.79
C ASN A 15 -45.85 -18.94 7.57
N LYS A 16 -46.45 -18.84 6.38
CA LYS A 16 -45.76 -18.50 5.13
C LYS A 16 -45.00 -17.17 5.22
N PHE A 17 -45.51 -16.21 5.98
CA PHE A 17 -44.85 -14.92 6.21
C PHE A 17 -43.58 -15.05 7.07
N PHE A 18 -43.59 -15.95 8.06
CA PHE A 18 -42.40 -16.19 8.90
C PHE A 18 -41.30 -16.89 8.11
N ILE A 19 -41.66 -17.87 7.28
CA ILE A 19 -40.70 -18.54 6.38
C ILE A 19 -40.13 -17.54 5.38
N ALA A 20 -40.97 -16.70 4.75
CA ALA A 20 -40.52 -15.68 3.81
C ALA A 20 -39.59 -14.65 4.50
N PHE A 21 -39.95 -14.20 5.70
CA PHE A 21 -39.11 -13.30 6.49
C PHE A 21 -37.79 -13.95 6.88
N ALA A 22 -37.80 -15.18 7.40
CA ALA A 22 -36.59 -15.90 7.77
C ALA A 22 -35.68 -16.16 6.55
N ALA A 23 -36.25 -16.53 5.41
CA ALA A 23 -35.51 -16.68 4.16
C ALA A 23 -34.90 -15.33 3.70
N PHE A 24 -35.64 -14.23 3.84
CA PHE A 24 -35.15 -12.89 3.53
C PHE A 24 -34.06 -12.41 4.49
N THR A 25 -34.19 -12.69 5.79
CA THR A 25 -33.15 -12.40 6.79
C THR A 25 -31.89 -13.22 6.51
N ILE A 26 -32.02 -14.52 6.26
CA ILE A 26 -30.89 -15.38 5.88
C ILE A 26 -30.26 -14.88 4.58
N TRP A 27 -31.06 -14.43 3.61
CA TRP A 27 -30.54 -13.84 2.37
C TRP A 27 -29.70 -12.59 2.63
N ILE A 28 -30.19 -11.63 3.42
CA ILE A 28 -29.41 -10.42 3.76
C ILE A 28 -28.17 -10.76 4.59
N CYS A 29 -28.27 -11.74 5.50
CA CYS A 29 -27.15 -12.10 6.37
C CYS A 29 -26.06 -12.92 5.67
N PHE A 30 -26.41 -13.81 4.73
CA PHE A 30 -25.48 -14.76 4.10
C PHE A 30 -25.18 -14.48 2.63
N LEU A 31 -26.14 -13.94 1.86
CA LEU A 31 -25.92 -13.57 0.46
C LEU A 31 -25.55 -12.10 0.30
N ASP A 32 -26.13 -11.21 1.10
CA ASP A 32 -25.79 -9.80 0.99
C ASP A 32 -24.45 -9.50 1.67
N LYS A 33 -23.70 -8.67 0.97
CA LYS A 33 -22.25 -8.47 1.05
C LYS A 33 -21.85 -7.65 2.27
N THR A 34 -22.52 -7.86 3.41
CA THR A 34 -22.21 -7.31 4.74
C THR A 34 -20.95 -7.97 5.30
N ASN A 35 -19.91 -7.99 4.47
CA ASN A 35 -18.66 -8.65 4.74
C ASN A 35 -17.88 -7.69 5.63
N LEU A 36 -17.99 -7.89 6.94
CA LEU A 36 -17.17 -7.21 7.95
C LEU A 36 -15.67 -7.29 7.58
N MET A 37 -15.27 -8.33 6.85
CA MET A 37 -13.93 -8.48 6.27
C MET A 37 -13.59 -7.36 5.27
N TYR A 38 -14.50 -7.00 4.36
CA TYR A 38 -14.25 -5.90 3.42
C TYR A 38 -14.14 -4.58 4.18
N GLN A 39 -14.97 -4.36 5.19
CA GLN A 39 -14.89 -3.15 6.00
C GLN A 39 -13.55 -3.07 6.74
N TYR A 40 -13.07 -4.17 7.34
CA TYR A 40 -11.74 -4.21 7.94
C TYR A 40 -10.61 -3.98 6.92
N GLN A 41 -10.71 -4.57 5.73
CA GLN A 41 -9.74 -4.35 4.64
C GLN A 41 -9.70 -2.89 4.21
N PHE A 42 -10.85 -2.23 4.07
CA PHE A 42 -10.91 -0.81 3.74
C PHE A 42 -10.24 0.07 4.79
N TRP A 43 -10.47 -0.19 6.09
CA TRP A 43 -9.81 0.55 7.17
C TRP A 43 -8.28 0.34 7.17
N SER A 44 -7.84 -0.89 6.93
CA SER A 44 -6.41 -1.21 6.82
C SER A 44 -5.77 -0.52 5.61
N GLU A 45 -6.44 -0.55 4.46
CA GLU A 45 -5.99 0.10 3.24
C GLU A 45 -5.92 1.62 3.40
N GLU A 46 -6.93 2.24 4.01
CA GLU A 46 -6.94 3.68 4.33
C GLU A 46 -5.75 4.04 5.23
N SER A 47 -5.52 3.30 6.31
CA SER A 47 -4.38 3.54 7.19
C SER A 47 -3.04 3.36 6.47
N LYS A 48 -2.96 2.41 5.52
CA LYS A 48 -1.76 2.17 4.71
C LYS A 48 -1.52 3.29 3.69
N LEU A 49 -2.57 3.87 3.11
CA LEU A 49 -2.45 5.01 2.19
C LEU A 49 -2.02 6.27 2.94
N GLU A 50 -2.60 6.53 4.11
CA GLU A 50 -2.22 7.68 4.95
C GLU A 50 -0.78 7.56 5.47
N SER A 51 -0.31 6.36 5.83
CA SER A 51 1.09 6.18 6.23
C SER A 51 2.07 6.40 5.08
N GLN A 52 1.77 5.88 3.88
CA GLN A 52 2.56 6.13 2.67
C GLN A 52 2.60 7.62 2.32
N LYS A 53 1.46 8.31 2.37
CA LYS A 53 1.38 9.75 2.14
C LYS A 53 2.26 10.53 3.11
N LYS A 54 2.19 10.22 4.41
CA LYS A 54 3.04 10.85 5.43
C LYS A 54 4.53 10.60 5.17
N PHE A 55 4.89 9.38 4.79
CA PHE A 55 6.26 9.02 4.42
C PHE A 55 6.77 9.87 3.24
N PHE A 56 6.04 9.90 2.12
CA PHE A 56 6.47 10.67 0.95
C PHE A 56 6.51 12.18 1.19
N ILE A 57 5.58 12.73 1.96
CA ILE A 57 5.62 14.16 2.34
C ILE A 57 6.92 14.46 3.11
N LYS A 58 7.30 13.58 4.05
CA LYS A 58 8.55 13.73 4.79
C LYS A 58 9.77 13.63 3.88
N GLU A 59 9.81 12.63 3.00
CA GLU A 59 10.91 12.42 2.05
C GLU A 59 11.09 13.66 1.14
N ILE A 60 9.98 14.21 0.63
CA ILE A 60 9.98 15.41 -0.22
C ILE A 60 10.51 16.61 0.57
N GLN A 61 10.08 16.78 1.83
CA GLN A 61 10.54 17.89 2.65
C GLN A 61 12.04 17.81 2.92
N GLN A 62 12.54 16.63 3.30
CA GLN A 62 13.97 16.39 3.50
C GLN A 62 14.76 16.64 2.22
N THR A 63 14.30 16.10 1.09
CA THR A 63 14.95 16.31 -0.21
C THR A 63 14.98 17.80 -0.58
N LYS A 64 13.91 18.55 -0.32
CA LYS A 64 13.87 19.99 -0.59
C LYS A 64 14.84 20.77 0.30
N GLU A 65 14.93 20.41 1.58
CA GLU A 65 15.88 21.02 2.51
C GLU A 65 17.33 20.74 2.05
N GLU A 66 17.65 19.49 1.72
CA GLU A 66 18.95 19.11 1.17
C GLU A 66 19.26 19.85 -0.14
N GLN A 67 18.30 19.92 -1.06
CA GLN A 67 18.44 20.69 -2.29
C GLN A 67 18.69 22.17 -2.01
N GLN A 68 17.96 22.78 -1.08
CA GLN A 68 18.15 24.17 -0.73
C GLN A 68 19.53 24.40 -0.10
N GLU A 69 20.00 23.51 0.77
CA GLU A 69 21.33 23.58 1.36
C GLU A 69 22.44 23.39 0.32
N LEU A 70 22.27 22.45 -0.62
CA LEU A 70 23.19 22.23 -1.73
C LEU A 70 23.22 23.43 -2.68
N LEU A 71 22.06 23.99 -3.01
CA LEU A 71 21.91 25.10 -3.94
C LEU A 71 22.21 26.47 -3.32
N SER A 72 22.32 26.57 -1.99
CA SER A 72 22.55 27.83 -1.28
C SER A 72 23.93 28.46 -1.55
N SER A 73 24.93 27.67 -1.94
CA SER A 73 26.29 28.15 -2.19
C SER A 73 26.85 27.61 -3.50
N PRO A 74 27.40 28.47 -4.39
CA PRO A 74 28.04 28.06 -5.63
C PRO A 74 29.13 27.00 -5.45
N GLU A 75 29.94 27.09 -4.37
CA GLU A 75 31.00 26.12 -4.08
C GLU A 75 30.43 24.72 -3.76
N LYS A 76 29.30 24.65 -3.03
CA LYS A 76 28.65 23.39 -2.70
C LYS A 76 28.04 22.74 -3.95
N GLN A 77 27.45 23.55 -4.83
CA GLN A 77 26.93 23.08 -6.11
C GLN A 77 28.04 22.51 -7.01
N GLU A 78 29.15 23.23 -7.16
CA GLU A 78 30.29 22.78 -7.98
C GLU A 78 30.87 21.47 -7.42
N LYS A 79 31.07 21.39 -6.10
CA LYS A 79 31.55 20.18 -5.44
C LYS A 79 30.60 18.98 -5.67
N PHE A 80 29.29 19.18 -5.50
CA PHE A 80 28.31 18.12 -5.72
C PHE A 80 28.26 17.66 -7.19
N ALA A 81 28.32 18.59 -8.14
CA ALA A 81 28.36 18.28 -9.57
C ALA A 81 29.62 17.47 -9.95
N ARG A 82 30.78 17.82 -9.36
CA ARG A 82 32.04 17.11 -9.57
C ARG A 82 32.06 15.72 -8.93
N GLU A 83 31.57 15.57 -7.70
CA GLU A 83 31.60 14.28 -6.99
C GLU A 83 30.51 13.31 -7.46
N LYS A 84 29.29 13.80 -7.70
CA LYS A 84 28.13 12.94 -8.02
C LYS A 84 28.00 12.67 -9.51
N TYR A 85 28.26 13.67 -10.34
CA TYR A 85 28.04 13.62 -11.78
C TYR A 85 29.35 13.68 -12.59
N TYR A 86 30.51 13.78 -11.93
CA TYR A 86 31.81 13.88 -12.59
C TYR A 86 31.88 15.03 -13.62
N MET A 87 31.14 16.11 -13.37
CA MET A 87 31.17 17.30 -14.22
C MET A 87 32.57 17.92 -14.21
N LYS A 88 33.07 18.29 -15.39
CA LYS A 88 34.34 18.97 -15.62
C LYS A 88 34.08 20.24 -16.43
N LYS A 89 34.98 21.23 -16.33
CA LYS A 89 34.95 22.38 -17.25
C LYS A 89 35.57 21.98 -18.60
N ASP A 90 35.28 22.75 -19.64
CA ASP A 90 35.77 22.45 -21.00
C ASP A 90 37.31 22.49 -21.10
N ASP A 91 37.97 23.23 -20.19
CA ASP A 91 39.42 23.36 -20.06
C ASP A 91 40.07 22.35 -19.09
N GLU A 92 39.31 21.40 -18.53
CA GLU A 92 39.78 20.41 -17.57
C GLU A 92 39.65 18.98 -18.10
N ASP A 93 40.66 18.13 -17.87
CA ASP A 93 40.64 16.69 -18.18
C ASP A 93 40.29 15.84 -16.95
N LEU A 94 39.30 14.95 -17.09
CA LEU A 94 38.81 14.07 -16.01
C LEU A 94 39.39 12.66 -16.17
N PHE A 95 40.13 12.19 -15.18
CA PHE A 95 40.69 10.83 -15.14
C PHE A 95 39.92 9.96 -14.12
N ILE A 96 39.20 8.93 -14.59
CA ILE A 96 38.52 7.95 -13.72
C ILE A 96 39.40 6.71 -13.62
N ILE A 97 39.95 6.43 -12.43
CA ILE A 97 40.77 5.25 -12.18
C ILE A 97 39.86 4.10 -11.75
N THR A 98 39.57 3.17 -12.67
CA THR A 98 38.91 1.91 -12.33
C THR A 98 39.96 0.83 -12.06
N PRO A 99 39.75 -0.04 -11.05
CA PRO A 99 40.62 -1.19 -10.85
C PRO A 99 40.59 -2.09 -12.10
N ALA A 100 41.73 -2.71 -12.41
CA ALA A 100 41.86 -3.59 -13.57
C ALA A 100 40.77 -4.68 -13.54
N PRO A 101 40.12 -5.00 -14.66
CA PRO A 101 39.15 -6.08 -14.73
C PRO A 101 39.81 -7.36 -14.19
N PRO A 102 39.12 -8.15 -13.34
CA PRO A 102 39.68 -9.42 -12.90
C PRO A 102 39.98 -10.28 -14.13
N ALA A 103 41.23 -10.73 -14.25
CA ALA A 103 41.62 -11.66 -15.30
C ALA A 103 40.80 -12.94 -15.12
N ASN A 104 39.95 -13.25 -16.11
CA ASN A 104 39.24 -14.52 -16.13
C ASN A 104 40.27 -15.65 -16.22
N PRO A 105 40.18 -16.70 -15.38
CA PRO A 105 41.00 -17.89 -15.51
C PRO A 105 40.70 -18.66 -16.81
#